data_AF-A0A1S3Y605-F1
#
_entry.id   AF-A0A1S3Y605-F1
#
_cell.length_a   1.000
_cell.length_b   1.000
_cell.length_c   1.000
_cell.angle_alpha   90.00
_cell.angle_beta   90.00
_cell.angle_gamma   90.00
#
_symmetry.space_group_name_H-M   'P 1'
#
loop_
_entity.id
_entity.type
_entity.pdbx_description
1 polymer ?
#
loop_
_entity_poly.entity_id
_entity_poly.type
_entity_poly.pdbx_seq_one_letter_code
_entity_poly.pdbx_strand_id
1 'polypeptide(L)'
;ELDGGEYLFALRMLMVLFRRELSFVDALYLWEVMWAMEYNPKIYSLYDNTREQLPELVYDRKVNDKQLKQYGKFERKKVRTGATKRNDALAIFLVASVLETKKKRFMKEAKGLDDVVQIVGEITGNLDAKKALNEALKVHKKYLNK
;
A
#
# COMPACT_ATOMS: atom_id res chain seq x y z
N GLU A 1 10.00 -25.63 6.70
CA GLU A 1 10.01 -24.15 6.67
C GLU A 1 8.75 -23.71 5.93
N LEU A 2 8.08 -22.64 6.38
CA LEU A 2 6.96 -22.07 5.64
C LEU A 2 7.51 -21.48 4.34
N ASP A 3 7.34 -22.18 3.23
CA ASP A 3 7.72 -21.76 1.86
C ASP A 3 6.93 -20.52 1.35
N GLY A 4 6.31 -19.76 2.26
CA GLY A 4 5.57 -18.52 1.99
C GLY A 4 6.44 -17.26 2.04
N GLY A 5 7.76 -17.39 2.04
CA GLY A 5 8.71 -16.27 2.16
C GLY A 5 8.59 -15.22 1.05
N GLU A 6 8.10 -15.62 -0.12
CA GLU A 6 7.90 -14.74 -1.28
C GLU A 6 6.51 -14.07 -1.33
N TYR A 7 5.62 -14.35 -0.36
CA TYR A 7 4.27 -13.77 -0.28
C TYR A 7 3.42 -13.93 -1.57
N LEU A 8 3.62 -15.01 -2.33
CA LEU A 8 2.90 -15.26 -3.60
C LEU A 8 1.37 -15.25 -3.43
N PHE A 9 0.87 -15.60 -2.24
CA PHE A 9 -0.56 -15.49 -1.89
C PHE A 9 -1.12 -14.06 -1.96
N ALA A 10 -0.26 -13.03 -1.86
CA ALA A 10 -0.65 -11.62 -1.98
C ALA A 10 -0.59 -11.10 -3.41
N LEU A 11 -0.03 -11.86 -4.36
CA LEU A 11 0.09 -11.46 -5.76
C LEU A 11 -1.29 -11.12 -6.36
N ARG A 12 -2.32 -11.92 -6.04
CA ARG A 12 -3.71 -11.67 -6.48
C ARG A 12 -4.26 -10.33 -5.99
N MET A 13 -3.84 -9.87 -4.81
CA MET A 13 -4.25 -8.57 -4.26
C MET A 13 -3.52 -7.42 -4.96
N LEU A 14 -2.25 -7.60 -5.33
CA LEU A 14 -1.44 -6.55 -5.93
C LEU A 14 -1.67 -6.42 -7.45
N MET A 15 -1.72 -7.53 -8.20
CA MET A 15 -1.83 -7.53 -9.66
C MET A 15 -3.08 -6.81 -10.17
N VAL A 16 -4.19 -6.89 -9.43
CA VAL A 16 -5.46 -6.28 -9.80
C VAL A 16 -5.96 -5.30 -8.74
N LEU A 17 -5.05 -4.74 -7.92
CA LEU A 17 -5.35 -3.75 -6.87
C LEU A 17 -6.62 -4.08 -6.07
N PHE A 18 -6.64 -5.26 -5.46
CA PHE A 18 -7.72 -5.77 -4.60
C PHE A 18 -9.07 -5.98 -5.31
N ARG A 19 -9.16 -5.89 -6.63
CA ARG A 19 -10.42 -6.05 -7.37
C ARG A 19 -11.17 -7.34 -7.05
N ARG A 20 -10.45 -8.44 -6.76
CA ARG A 20 -11.03 -9.75 -6.40
C ARG A 20 -11.45 -9.85 -4.93
N GLU A 21 -10.94 -8.97 -4.08
CA GLU A 21 -11.21 -8.98 -2.64
C GLU A 21 -12.37 -8.04 -2.25
N LEU A 22 -12.70 -7.10 -3.13
CA LEU A 22 -13.67 -6.03 -2.88
C LEU A 22 -14.96 -6.24 -3.67
N SER A 23 -16.06 -5.69 -3.15
CA SER A 23 -17.24 -5.42 -3.95
C SER A 23 -16.93 -4.39 -5.05
N PHE A 24 -17.77 -4.29 -6.08
CA PHE A 24 -17.55 -3.32 -7.16
C PHE A 24 -17.50 -1.88 -6.65
N VAL A 25 -18.42 -1.52 -5.73
CA VAL A 25 -18.49 -0.17 -5.15
C VAL A 25 -17.28 0.10 -4.26
N ASP A 26 -16.89 -0.87 -3.43
CA ASP A 26 -15.73 -0.73 -2.56
C ASP A 26 -14.42 -0.62 -3.34
N ALA A 27 -14.33 -1.30 -4.50
CA ALA A 27 -13.18 -1.18 -5.39
C ALA A 27 -13.04 0.23 -5.96
N LEU A 28 -14.14 0.82 -6.47
CA LEU A 28 -14.13 2.20 -6.96
C LEU A 28 -13.74 3.18 -5.85
N TYR A 29 -14.37 3.06 -4.67
CA TYR A 29 -14.04 3.88 -3.51
C TYR A 29 -12.56 3.76 -3.14
N LEU A 30 -12.02 2.54 -3.05
CA LEU A 30 -10.65 2.33 -2.62
C LEU A 30 -9.67 2.95 -3.63
N TRP A 31 -9.89 2.74 -4.93
CA TRP A 31 -9.02 3.27 -5.98
C TRP A 31 -9.02 4.79 -6.01
N GLU A 32 -10.20 5.42 -5.96
CA GLU A 32 -10.32 6.88 -5.90
C GLU A 32 -9.53 7.46 -4.72
N VAL A 33 -9.68 6.84 -3.54
CA VAL A 33 -8.98 7.29 -2.34
C VAL A 33 -7.47 7.04 -2.44
N MET A 34 -7.05 5.89 -2.98
CA MET A 34 -5.63 5.58 -3.16
C MET A 34 -4.95 6.60 -4.07
N TRP A 35 -5.52 6.86 -5.25
CA TRP A 35 -4.97 7.82 -6.20
C TRP A 35 -4.93 9.24 -5.62
N ALA A 36 -5.98 9.66 -4.91
CA ALA A 36 -5.99 10.96 -4.24
C ALA A 36 -4.96 11.06 -3.10
N MET A 37 -4.70 9.96 -2.38
CA MET A 37 -3.72 9.92 -1.30
C MET A 37 -2.28 9.92 -1.79
N GLU A 38 -2.00 9.24 -2.90
CA GLU A 38 -0.68 9.10 -3.51
C GLU A 38 -0.36 10.20 -4.53
N TYR A 39 -1.29 11.10 -4.80
CA TYR A 39 -1.10 12.18 -5.76
C TYR A 39 0.18 12.99 -5.48
N ASN A 40 1.03 13.10 -6.51
CA ASN A 40 2.24 13.88 -6.52
C ASN A 40 2.20 14.83 -7.73
N PRO A 41 2.25 16.17 -7.53
CA PRO A 41 2.20 17.12 -8.65
C PRO A 41 3.39 17.00 -9.61
N LYS A 42 4.51 16.43 -9.15
CA LYS A 42 5.70 16.18 -9.97
C LYS A 42 5.66 14.82 -10.67
N ILE A 43 4.58 14.03 -10.55
CA ILE A 43 4.52 12.68 -11.14
C ILE A 43 4.78 12.67 -12.65
N TYR A 44 4.43 13.75 -13.35
CA TYR A 44 4.65 13.87 -14.79
C TYR A 44 6.14 13.85 -15.16
N SER A 45 7.04 14.34 -14.29
CA SER A 45 8.48 14.36 -14.60
C SER A 45 9.09 12.96 -14.73
N LEU A 46 8.35 11.90 -14.37
CA LEU A 46 8.71 10.50 -14.63
C LEU A 46 8.66 10.13 -16.12
N TYR A 47 7.87 10.85 -16.93
CA TYR A 47 7.67 10.56 -18.34
C TYR A 47 8.65 11.30 -19.26
N ASP A 48 9.31 12.36 -18.76
CA ASP A 48 10.43 12.98 -19.45
C ASP A 48 11.69 12.09 -19.24
N ASN A 49 12.35 11.73 -20.34
CA ASN A 49 13.30 10.60 -20.50
C ASN A 49 14.57 10.58 -19.60
N THR A 50 14.65 11.35 -18.53
CA THR A 50 15.80 11.39 -17.61
C THR A 50 15.63 10.35 -16.49
N ARG A 51 15.53 9.07 -16.86
CA ARG A 51 15.38 7.93 -15.92
C ARG A 51 16.51 7.82 -14.89
N GLU A 52 17.65 8.48 -15.09
CA GLU A 52 18.80 8.38 -14.19
C GLU A 52 18.74 9.35 -12.98
N GLN A 53 17.84 10.35 -13.00
CA GLN A 53 17.69 11.35 -11.93
C GLN A 53 16.39 11.18 -11.09
N LEU A 54 15.72 10.02 -11.24
CA LEU A 54 14.38 9.69 -10.72
C LEU A 54 14.09 10.09 -9.24
N PRO A 55 14.97 9.83 -8.25
CA PRO A 55 14.64 10.10 -6.85
C PRO A 55 14.82 11.57 -6.47
N GLU A 56 15.81 12.26 -7.06
CA GLU A 56 16.15 13.64 -6.68
C GLU A 56 15.19 14.67 -7.26
N LEU A 57 14.68 14.44 -8.48
CA LEU A 57 13.73 15.35 -9.13
C LEU A 57 12.32 15.29 -8.48
N VAL A 58 11.88 14.09 -8.10
CA VAL A 58 10.54 13.86 -7.53
C VAL A 58 10.52 14.15 -6.02
N TYR A 59 11.58 13.78 -5.30
CA TYR A 59 11.71 13.96 -3.85
C TYR A 59 12.80 14.98 -3.54
N ASP A 60 12.55 16.22 -3.91
CA ASP A 60 13.39 17.35 -3.51
C ASP A 60 13.40 17.48 -1.98
N ARG A 61 14.58 17.54 -1.35
CA ARG A 61 14.72 17.44 0.12
C ARG A 61 14.19 18.67 0.88
N LYS A 62 13.81 19.75 0.17
CA LYS A 62 13.32 21.01 0.77
C LYS A 62 12.03 21.51 0.11
N VAL A 63 10.95 20.73 0.19
CA VAL A 63 9.62 21.21 -0.22
C VAL A 63 9.02 22.09 0.88
N ASN A 64 8.62 23.32 0.55
CA ASN A 64 7.95 24.22 1.48
C ASN A 64 6.55 23.68 1.87
N ASP A 65 6.07 23.95 3.09
CA ASP A 65 4.74 23.55 3.57
C ASP A 65 3.59 24.00 2.66
N LYS A 66 3.74 25.14 1.96
CA LYS A 66 2.75 25.60 0.97
C LYS A 66 2.67 24.67 -0.24
N GLN A 67 3.80 24.18 -0.72
CA GLN A 67 3.88 23.25 -1.86
C GLN A 67 3.39 21.85 -1.46
N LEU A 68 3.69 21.41 -0.23
CA LEU A 68 3.20 20.14 0.32
C LEU A 68 1.67 20.03 0.34
N LYS A 69 0.93 21.15 0.36
CA LYS A 69 -0.54 21.15 0.30
C LYS A 69 -1.10 20.58 -1.01
N GLN A 70 -0.33 20.63 -2.09
CA GLN A 70 -0.72 20.09 -3.40
C GLN A 70 -0.59 18.57 -3.44
N TYR A 71 0.21 17.97 -2.55
CA TYR A 71 0.39 16.53 -2.47
C TYR A 71 -0.78 15.86 -1.75
N GLY A 72 -1.11 14.65 -2.19
CA GLY A 72 -2.00 13.74 -1.49
C GLY A 72 -1.55 13.46 -0.06
N LYS A 73 -2.48 13.15 0.84
CA LYS A 73 -2.19 13.05 2.28
C LYS A 73 -1.13 11.99 2.62
N PHE A 74 -1.08 10.89 1.86
CA PHE A 74 -0.12 9.81 2.06
C PHE A 74 1.24 10.22 1.52
N GLU A 75 1.30 10.70 0.28
CA GLU A 75 2.54 11.15 -0.35
C GLU A 75 3.18 12.33 0.41
N ARG A 76 2.37 13.28 0.88
CA ARG A 76 2.83 14.39 1.72
C ARG A 76 3.60 13.92 2.96
N LYS A 77 3.14 12.84 3.60
CA LYS A 77 3.82 12.29 4.79
C LYS A 77 5.17 11.70 4.41
N LYS A 78 5.26 10.97 3.29
CA LYS A 78 6.52 10.40 2.79
C LYS A 78 7.55 11.47 2.46
N VAL A 79 7.13 12.53 1.75
CA VAL A 79 8.01 13.66 1.41
C VAL A 79 8.52 14.35 2.68
N ARG A 80 7.66 14.55 3.69
CA ARG A 80 8.05 15.15 4.97
C ARG A 80 9.08 14.34 5.75
N THR A 81 8.99 13.02 5.71
CA THR A 81 9.92 12.14 6.44
C THR A 81 11.21 11.87 5.66
N GLY A 82 11.36 12.42 4.44
CA GLY A 82 12.53 12.18 3.59
C GLY A 82 12.70 10.71 3.18
N ALA A 83 11.63 9.91 3.28
CA ALA A 83 11.66 8.49 2.97
C ALA A 83 11.77 8.30 1.45
N THR A 84 12.99 8.06 0.96
CA THR A 84 13.30 7.82 -0.46
C THR A 84 13.22 6.34 -0.85
N LYS A 85 12.59 5.50 -0.01
CA LYS A 85 12.47 4.07 -0.30
C LYS A 85 11.52 3.88 -1.49
N ARG A 86 12.03 3.22 -2.53
CA ARG A 86 11.37 3.03 -3.83
C ARG A 86 10.03 2.28 -3.77
N ASN A 87 9.71 1.62 -2.65
CA ASN A 87 8.61 0.65 -2.56
C ASN A 87 7.62 0.96 -1.42
N ASP A 88 7.26 2.23 -1.21
CA ASP A 88 6.27 2.65 -0.20
C ASP A 88 4.91 2.98 -0.85
N ALA A 89 4.37 2.04 -1.63
CA ALA A 89 3.03 2.18 -2.21
C ALA A 89 1.94 1.86 -1.17
N LEU A 90 0.85 2.61 -1.16
CA LEU A 90 -0.30 2.39 -0.28
C LEU A 90 -0.89 0.99 -0.45
N ALA A 91 -0.83 0.41 -1.65
CA ALA A 91 -1.21 -0.97 -1.93
C ALA A 91 -0.47 -1.99 -1.05
N ILE A 92 0.83 -1.76 -0.78
CA ILE A 92 1.64 -2.64 0.07
C ILE A 92 1.16 -2.57 1.52
N PHE A 93 0.85 -1.35 2.00
CA PHE A 93 0.28 -1.17 3.34
C PHE A 93 -1.12 -1.75 3.47
N LEU A 94 -1.91 -1.76 2.39
CA LEU A 94 -3.20 -2.46 2.34
C LEU A 94 -3.01 -3.97 2.49
N VAL A 95 -2.05 -4.58 1.78
CA VAL A 95 -1.74 -6.01 1.98
C VAL A 95 -1.31 -6.26 3.42
N ALA A 96 -0.38 -5.45 3.93
CA ALA A 96 0.09 -5.57 5.31
C ALA A 96 -1.06 -5.44 6.33
N SER A 97 -2.04 -4.58 6.07
CA SER A 97 -3.22 -4.43 6.94
C SER A 97 -4.05 -5.70 7.01
N VAL A 98 -4.34 -6.31 5.85
CA VAL A 98 -5.08 -7.58 5.75
C VAL A 98 -4.36 -8.69 6.51
N LEU A 99 -3.03 -8.77 6.36
CA LEU A 99 -2.21 -9.75 7.07
C LEU A 99 -2.17 -9.50 8.58
N GLU A 100 -2.11 -8.24 9.01
CA GLU A 100 -2.17 -7.87 10.44
C GLU A 100 -3.52 -8.26 11.04
N THR A 101 -4.63 -8.06 10.33
CA THR A 101 -5.98 -8.47 10.77
C THR A 101 -6.06 -9.99 10.99
N LYS A 102 -5.42 -10.79 10.14
CA LYS A 102 -5.44 -12.25 10.19
C LYS A 102 -4.28 -12.86 10.99
N LYS A 103 -3.33 -12.06 11.49
CA LYS A 103 -2.11 -12.50 12.21
C LYS A 103 -2.37 -13.54 13.30
N LYS A 104 -3.35 -13.29 14.18
CA LYS A 104 -3.66 -14.21 15.30
C LYS A 104 -4.07 -15.60 14.80
N ARG A 105 -4.72 -15.66 13.64
CA ARG A 105 -5.19 -16.89 13.04
C ARG A 105 -4.07 -17.61 12.32
N PHE A 106 -3.25 -16.90 11.54
CA PHE A 106 -2.05 -17.49 10.95
C PHE A 106 -1.16 -18.18 11.99
N MET A 107 -0.91 -17.52 13.12
CA MET A 107 -0.06 -18.08 14.19
C MET A 107 -0.65 -19.34 14.87
N LYS A 108 -1.94 -19.60 14.72
CA LYS A 108 -2.63 -20.73 15.36
C LYS A 108 -2.92 -21.88 14.40
N GLU A 109 -3.33 -21.54 13.18
CA GLU A 109 -3.95 -22.47 12.23
C GLU A 109 -3.05 -22.78 11.04
N ALA A 110 -2.18 -21.85 10.62
CA ALA A 110 -1.36 -22.07 9.43
C ALA A 110 -0.15 -22.95 9.74
N LYS A 111 -0.12 -24.15 9.14
CA LYS A 111 0.99 -25.10 9.19
C LYS A 111 1.82 -25.09 7.91
N GLY A 112 1.23 -24.64 6.80
CA GLY A 112 1.89 -24.50 5.50
C GLY A 112 1.35 -23.33 4.67
N LEU A 113 1.88 -23.19 3.46
CA LEU A 113 1.45 -22.16 2.50
C LEU A 113 -0.03 -22.32 2.11
N ASP A 114 -0.50 -23.55 1.94
CA ASP A 114 -1.88 -23.83 1.56
C ASP A 114 -2.88 -23.30 2.60
N ASP A 115 -2.57 -23.45 3.89
CA ASP A 115 -3.39 -22.88 4.96
C ASP A 115 -3.40 -21.35 4.93
N VAL A 116 -2.24 -20.73 4.61
CA VAL A 116 -2.15 -19.27 4.45
C VAL A 116 -3.01 -18.82 3.28
N VAL A 117 -2.91 -19.49 2.14
CA VAL A 117 -3.72 -19.21 0.94
C VAL A 117 -5.20 -19.38 1.25
N GLN A 118 -5.58 -20.42 1.99
CA GLN A 118 -6.97 -20.66 2.40
C GLN A 118 -7.48 -19.53 3.31
N ILE A 119 -6.75 -19.16 4.36
CA ILE A 119 -7.13 -18.10 5.30
C ILE A 119 -7.25 -16.74 4.58
N VAL A 120 -6.33 -16.46 3.65
CA VAL A 120 -6.38 -15.26 2.81
C VAL A 120 -7.52 -15.37 1.79
N GLY A 121 -7.87 -16.55 1.31
CA GLY A 121 -8.97 -16.77 0.36
C GLY A 121 -10.33 -16.34 0.91
N GLU A 122 -10.53 -16.40 2.22
CA GLU A 122 -11.79 -16.03 2.87
C GLU A 122 -12.19 -14.55 2.74
N ILE A 123 -11.24 -13.67 2.40
CA ILE A 123 -11.50 -12.23 2.20
C ILE A 123 -11.92 -11.90 0.76
N THR A 124 -12.09 -12.90 -0.09
CA THR A 124 -12.52 -12.72 -1.49
C THR A 124 -13.95 -12.18 -1.57
N GLY A 125 -14.10 -10.96 -2.08
CA GLY A 125 -15.38 -10.29 -2.35
C GLY A 125 -16.06 -9.66 -1.13
N ASN A 126 -15.45 -9.74 0.05
CA ASN A 126 -16.01 -9.36 1.34
C ASN A 126 -15.02 -8.58 2.22
N LEU A 127 -13.94 -8.05 1.64
CA LEU A 127 -13.04 -7.13 2.31
C LEU A 127 -13.71 -5.74 2.47
N ASP A 128 -13.75 -5.23 3.70
CA ASP A 128 -14.19 -3.86 3.99
C ASP A 128 -13.08 -2.87 3.61
N ALA A 129 -13.25 -2.14 2.51
CA ALA A 129 -12.27 -1.19 1.99
C ALA A 129 -11.92 -0.08 2.98
N LYS A 130 -12.92 0.48 3.68
CA LYS A 130 -12.71 1.61 4.60
C LYS A 130 -11.93 1.15 5.83
N LYS A 131 -12.25 -0.03 6.36
CA LYS A 131 -11.52 -0.62 7.47
C LYS A 131 -10.09 -0.97 7.07
N ALA A 132 -9.90 -1.65 5.93
CA ALA A 132 -8.59 -2.01 5.40
C ALA A 132 -7.71 -0.76 5.21
N LEU A 133 -8.25 0.30 4.60
CA LEU A 133 -7.53 1.56 4.42
C LEU A 133 -7.13 2.20 5.75
N ASN A 134 -8.03 2.25 6.73
CA ASN A 134 -7.72 2.82 8.04
C ASN A 134 -6.64 2.03 8.78
N GLU A 135 -6.66 0.70 8.69
CA GLU A 135 -5.62 -0.16 9.23
C GLU A 135 -4.29 0.03 8.48
N ALA A 136 -4.31 0.10 7.15
CA ALA A 136 -3.13 0.37 6.32
C ALA A 136 -2.45 1.69 6.69
N LEU A 137 -3.22 2.76 6.92
CA LEU A 137 -2.68 4.05 7.35
C LEU A 137 -2.06 4.01 8.76
N LYS A 138 -2.56 3.14 9.65
CA LYS A 138 -1.94 2.90 10.96
C LYS A 138 -0.61 2.16 10.80
N VAL A 139 -0.56 1.13 9.94
CA VAL A 139 0.68 0.40 9.62
C VAL A 139 1.73 1.36 9.04
N HIS A 140 1.33 2.19 8.07
CA HIS A 140 2.21 3.20 7.47
C HIS A 140 2.76 4.18 8.50
N LYS A 141 1.91 4.68 9.42
CA LYS A 141 2.38 5.56 10.51
C LYS A 141 3.39 4.86 11.43
N LYS A 142 3.18 3.58 11.75
CA LYS A 142 4.16 2.79 12.54
C LYS A 142 5.48 2.62 11.78
N TYR A 143 5.40 2.41 10.46
CA TYR A 143 6.56 2.24 9.59
C TYR A 143 7.41 3.52 9.48
N LEU A 144 6.78 4.68 9.35
CA LEU A 144 7.48 5.98 9.27
C LEU A 144 8.10 6.44 10.60
N ASN A 145 7.63 5.90 11.73
CA ASN A 145 8.11 6.24 13.06
C ASN A 145 9.28 5.34 13.54
N LYS A 146 9.75 4.43 12.69
CA LYS A 146 10.91 3.56 12.94
C LYS A 146 12.12 4.08 12.18
#